data_AF-A0A348UTF9-F1
#
_entry.id   AF-A0A348UTF9-F1
#
_cell.length_a   1.000
_cell.length_b   1.000
_cell.length_c   1.000
_cell.angle_alpha   90.00
_cell.angle_beta   90.00
_cell.angle_gamma   90.00
#
_symmetry.space_group_name_H-M   'P 1'
#
loop_
_entity.id
_entity.type
_entity.pdbx_description
1 polymer ?
#
loop_
_entity_poly.entity_id
_entity_poly.type
_entity_poly.pdbx_seq_one_letter_code
_entity_poly.pdbx_strand_id
1 'polypeptide(L)'
;MEKEPAVSTLNAGFKNSFATLPKKFYEPITPETVHDPVLQKYNWKLGRELGFNFTQETPELTDCLAGNLIFADSTPVAMAYAGHQFGRFVPQ
;
A
#
# COMPACT_ATOMS: atom_id res chain seq x y z
N MET A 1 16.59 8.57 11.85
CA MET A 1 17.07 7.61 10.83
C MET A 1 15.83 7.02 10.22
N GLU A 2 15.54 7.37 8.96
CA GLU A 2 14.49 6.73 8.17
C GLU A 2 14.76 5.23 8.17
N LYS A 3 13.79 4.46 8.65
CA LYS A 3 13.88 3.00 8.70
C LYS A 3 13.04 2.50 7.53
N GLU A 4 13.64 1.71 6.64
CA GLU A 4 12.85 1.03 5.62
C GLU A 4 11.81 0.12 6.29
N PRO A 5 10.57 0.07 5.78
CA PRO A 5 9.54 -0.80 6.32
C PRO A 5 9.94 -2.26 6.14
N ALA A 6 9.71 -3.06 7.18
CA ALA A 6 10.00 -4.49 7.12
C ALA A 6 8.87 -5.24 6.39
N VAL A 7 9.11 -6.50 6.02
CA VAL A 7 8.09 -7.36 5.40
C VAL A 7 7.28 -8.05 6.49
N SER A 8 5.95 -7.97 6.37
CA SER A 8 4.96 -8.63 7.22
C SER A 8 4.92 -10.14 6.99
N THR A 9 4.37 -10.88 7.94
CA THR A 9 4.00 -12.29 7.75
C THR A 9 2.61 -12.45 7.12
N LEU A 10 1.81 -11.37 7.09
CA LEU A 10 0.47 -11.37 6.54
C LEU A 10 0.48 -11.38 5.01
N ASN A 11 -0.40 -12.18 4.42
CA ASN A 11 -0.75 -12.14 3.01
C ASN A 11 -2.16 -11.57 2.85
N ALA A 12 -2.35 -10.71 1.86
CA ALA A 12 -3.64 -10.08 1.59
C ALA A 12 -4.30 -10.58 0.28
N GLY A 13 -3.68 -11.53 -0.42
CA GLY A 13 -4.15 -12.08 -1.69
C GLY A 13 -3.82 -11.20 -2.89
N PHE A 14 -2.74 -10.41 -2.83
CA PHE A 14 -2.39 -9.47 -3.88
C PHE A 14 -1.97 -10.16 -5.18
N LYS A 15 -2.43 -9.59 -6.30
CA LYS A 15 -1.95 -9.90 -7.66
C LYS A 15 -1.40 -8.62 -8.27
N ASN A 16 -0.08 -8.47 -8.25
CA ASN A 16 0.61 -7.22 -8.63
C ASN A 16 0.76 -7.04 -10.15
N SER A 17 -0.33 -7.20 -10.92
CA SER A 17 -0.28 -7.17 -12.39
C SER A 17 0.19 -5.83 -12.96
N PHE A 18 -0.05 -4.70 -12.27
CA PHE A 18 0.46 -3.40 -12.71
C PHE A 18 1.99 -3.31 -12.59
N ALA A 19 2.57 -3.93 -11.55
CA ALA A 19 4.01 -3.96 -11.34
C ALA A 19 4.75 -4.81 -12.40
N THR A 20 4.05 -5.59 -13.24
CA THR A 20 4.68 -6.32 -14.35
C THR A 20 4.78 -5.50 -15.64
N LEU A 21 4.21 -4.29 -15.67
CA LEU A 21 4.30 -3.38 -16.80
C LEU A 21 5.72 -2.80 -16.95
N PRO A 22 6.06 -2.21 -18.13
CA PRO A 22 7.32 -1.49 -18.31
C PRO A 22 7.54 -0.38 -17.28
N LYS A 23 8.79 -0.19 -16.82
CA LYS A 23 9.15 0.80 -15.79
C LYS A 23 8.78 2.25 -16.11
N LYS A 24 8.47 2.60 -17.36
CA LYS A 24 7.98 3.95 -17.70
C LYS A 24 6.62 4.29 -17.07
N PHE A 25 5.88 3.29 -16.58
CA PHE A 25 4.55 3.49 -15.99
C PHE A 25 4.57 3.67 -14.47
N TYR A 26 5.67 3.31 -13.80
CA TYR A 26 5.77 3.38 -12.34
C TYR A 26 7.22 3.37 -11.86
N GLU A 27 7.43 3.84 -10.64
CA GLU A 27 8.68 3.63 -9.90
C GLU A 27 8.45 2.66 -8.72
N PRO A 28 9.34 1.68 -8.48
CA PRO A 28 9.32 0.90 -7.25
C PRO A 28 9.61 1.82 -6.06
N ILE A 29 8.78 1.75 -5.02
CA ILE A 29 8.94 2.56 -3.82
C ILE A 29 8.38 1.82 -2.62
N THR A 30 8.95 2.04 -1.44
CA THR A 30 8.39 1.56 -0.17
C THR A 30 7.77 2.73 0.60
N PRO A 31 6.71 2.50 1.38
CA PRO A 31 6.16 3.53 2.24
C PRO A 31 7.19 4.01 3.28
N GLU A 32 7.09 5.26 3.68
CA GLU A 32 7.86 5.81 4.80
C GLU A 32 7.18 5.43 6.12
N THR A 33 7.97 4.96 7.10
CA THR A 33 7.44 4.49 8.38
C THR A 33 6.99 5.64 9.28
N VAL A 34 5.97 5.39 10.10
CA VAL A 34 5.41 6.35 11.07
C VAL A 34 5.55 5.86 12.51
N HIS A 35 5.55 6.82 13.45
CA HIS A 35 5.60 6.54 14.88
C HIS A 35 4.22 6.24 15.46
N ASP A 36 4.16 5.23 16.34
CA ASP A 36 3.01 4.86 17.16
C ASP A 36 1.65 4.83 16.42
N PRO A 37 1.51 4.05 15.34
CA PRO A 37 0.25 3.97 14.61
C PRO A 37 -0.85 3.32 15.44
N VAL A 38 -2.07 3.85 15.30
CA VAL A 38 -3.27 3.29 15.93
C VAL A 38 -4.37 3.17 14.89
N LEU A 39 -4.96 1.98 14.76
CA LEU A 39 -6.05 1.74 13.84
C LEU A 39 -7.35 2.37 14.36
N GLN A 40 -7.78 3.47 13.76
CA GLN A 40 -8.98 4.18 14.21
C GLN A 40 -10.27 3.46 13.82
N LYS A 41 -10.33 2.98 12.57
CA LYS A 41 -11.48 2.25 12.00
C LYS A 41 -11.00 1.31 10.90
N TYR A 42 -11.64 0.15 10.82
CA TYR A 42 -11.47 -0.79 9.71
C TYR A 42 -12.83 -1.26 9.20
N ASN A 43 -13.00 -1.30 7.87
CA ASN A 43 -14.22 -1.80 7.27
C ASN A 43 -14.15 -3.31 7.09
N TRP A 44 -14.57 -4.05 8.12
CA TRP A 44 -14.55 -5.53 8.12
C TRP A 44 -15.32 -6.17 6.98
N LYS A 45 -16.44 -5.54 6.57
CA LYS A 45 -17.25 -6.06 5.46
C LYS A 45 -16.47 -5.96 4.15
N LEU A 46 -15.92 -4.77 3.87
CA LEU A 46 -15.12 -4.55 2.66
C LEU A 46 -13.85 -5.39 2.64
N GLY A 47 -13.16 -5.53 3.78
CA GLY A 47 -11.99 -6.39 3.90
C GLY A 47 -12.28 -7.81 3.41
N ARG A 48 -13.37 -8.42 3.90
CA ARG A 48 -13.81 -9.74 3.42
C ARG A 48 -14.16 -9.77 1.93
N GLU A 49 -14.84 -8.74 1.43
CA GLU A 49 -15.19 -8.64 -0.01
C GLU A 49 -13.95 -8.58 -0.91
N LEU A 50 -12.87 -7.94 -0.45
CA LEU A 50 -11.60 -7.84 -1.17
C LEU A 50 -10.69 -9.07 -0.98
N GLY A 51 -11.09 -10.04 -0.13
CA GLY A 51 -10.27 -11.22 0.20
C GLY A 51 -9.29 -10.99 1.35
N PHE A 52 -9.32 -9.82 2.00
CA PHE A 52 -8.52 -9.49 3.19
C PHE A 52 -9.23 -10.09 4.42
N ASN A 53 -9.08 -11.40 4.58
CA ASN A 53 -9.81 -12.22 5.55
C ASN A 53 -9.29 -12.07 7.00
N PHE A 54 -8.92 -10.85 7.40
CA PHE A 54 -8.59 -10.55 8.79
C PHE A 54 -9.88 -10.50 9.63
N THR A 55 -9.87 -11.22 10.75
CA THR A 55 -11.06 -11.35 11.63
C THR A 55 -11.07 -10.38 12.80
N GLN A 56 -9.93 -9.76 13.09
CA GLN A 56 -9.74 -8.83 14.19
C GLN A 56 -8.54 -7.91 13.92
N GLU A 57 -8.45 -6.83 14.69
CA GLU A 57 -7.28 -5.97 14.69
C GLU A 57 -6.11 -6.70 15.35
N THR A 58 -4.92 -6.56 14.76
CA THR A 58 -3.66 -6.99 15.33
C THR A 58 -2.62 -5.88 15.14
N PRO A 59 -1.59 -5.79 16.00
CA PRO A 59 -0.51 -4.81 15.79
C PRO A 59 0.11 -4.89 14.39
N GLU A 60 0.32 -6.12 13.89
CA GLU A 60 0.88 -6.35 12.56
C GLU A 60 -0.05 -5.84 11.44
N LEU A 61 -1.37 -6.02 11.55
CA LEU A 61 -2.33 -5.46 10.59
C LEU A 61 -2.30 -3.93 10.63
N THR A 62 -2.28 -3.34 11.83
CA THR A 62 -2.17 -1.88 12.02
C THR A 62 -0.90 -1.34 11.39
N ASP A 63 0.24 -1.99 11.62
CA ASP A 63 1.52 -1.62 11.01
C ASP A 63 1.53 -1.78 9.49
N CYS A 64 0.87 -2.81 8.93
CA CYS A 64 0.71 -2.93 7.48
C CYS A 64 -0.10 -1.79 6.87
N LEU A 65 -1.22 -1.45 7.51
CA LEU A 65 -2.11 -0.36 7.05
C LEU A 65 -1.50 1.03 7.26
N ALA A 66 -0.58 1.17 8.21
CA ALA A 66 0.16 2.41 8.47
C ALA A 66 1.40 2.58 7.58
N GLY A 67 1.80 1.57 6.81
CA GLY A 67 3.02 1.60 5.99
C GLY A 67 4.30 1.29 6.77
N ASN A 68 4.19 0.79 8.00
CA ASN A 68 5.34 0.33 8.79
C ASN A 68 5.80 -1.08 8.40
N LEU A 69 4.88 -1.89 7.89
CA LEU A 69 5.15 -3.20 7.31
C LEU A 69 4.56 -3.30 5.91
N ILE A 70 5.19 -4.08 5.05
CA ILE A 70 4.69 -4.42 3.72
C ILE A 70 4.08 -5.83 3.76
N PHE A 71 2.84 -6.01 3.29
CA PHE A 71 2.27 -7.36 3.14
C PHE A 71 3.19 -8.27 2.32
N ALA A 72 3.35 -9.53 2.75
CA ALA A 72 4.31 -10.48 2.19
C ALA A 72 4.13 -10.69 0.67
N ASP A 73 2.91 -10.55 0.16
CA ASP A 73 2.53 -10.76 -1.23
C ASP A 73 2.32 -9.46 -2.03
N SER A 74 2.61 -8.29 -1.45
CA SER A 74 2.45 -6.99 -2.12
C SER A 74 3.75 -6.48 -2.73
N THR A 75 3.63 -5.72 -3.83
CA THR A 75 4.75 -5.05 -4.49
C THR A 75 4.40 -3.57 -4.64
N PRO A 76 4.82 -2.69 -3.71
CA PRO A 76 4.40 -1.30 -3.75
C PRO A 76 5.13 -0.52 -4.86
N VAL A 77 4.37 0.38 -5.51
CA VAL A 77 4.83 1.20 -6.64
C VAL A 77 4.18 2.57 -6.60
N ALA A 78 4.86 3.59 -7.13
CA ALA A 78 4.30 4.90 -7.42
C ALA A 78 4.01 5.00 -8.92
N MET A 79 2.75 5.20 -9.30
CA MET A 79 2.36 5.29 -10.71
C MET A 79 2.68 6.68 -11.28
N ALA A 80 3.22 6.71 -12.50
CA ALA A 80 3.31 7.95 -13.26
C ALA A 80 1.93 8.31 -13.83
N TYR A 81 1.52 9.57 -13.70
CA TYR A 81 0.31 10.10 -14.31
C TYR A 81 0.52 11.57 -14.72
N ALA A 82 -0.41 12.09 -15.51
CA ALA A 82 -0.45 13.48 -15.95
C ALA A 82 -1.91 13.92 -16.00
N GLY A 83 -2.17 15.22 -16.13
CA GLY A 83 -3.56 15.69 -16.15
C GLY A 83 -3.71 17.15 -16.51
N HIS A 84 -4.95 17.56 -16.72
CA HIS A 84 -5.27 18.98 -16.85
C HIS A 84 -5.65 19.55 -15.48
N GLN A 85 -4.89 20.54 -15.02
CA GLN A 85 -5.22 21.30 -13.81
C GLN A 85 -5.55 22.73 -14.22
N PHE A 86 -6.72 23.22 -13.81
CA PHE A 86 -7.22 24.57 -14.15
C PHE A 86 -7.19 24.90 -15.66
N GLY A 87 -7.54 23.91 -16.50
CA GLY A 87 -7.62 24.08 -17.96
C GLY A 87 -6.27 24.06 -18.68
N ARG A 88 -5.16 23.76 -18.00
CA ARG A 88 -3.82 23.62 -18.60
C ARG A 88 -3.29 22.21 -18.40
N PHE A 89 -2.60 21.69 -19.41
CA PHE A 89 -1.95 20.38 -19.31
C PHE A 89 -0.71 20.47 -18.40
N VAL A 90 -0.66 19.58 -17.40
CA VAL A 90 0.47 19.36 -16.50
C VAL A 90 1.03 17.96 -16.84
N PRO A 91 2.26 17.87 -17.36
CA PRO A 91 2.78 16.64 -17.97
C PRO A 91 3.20 15.55 -16.97
N GLN A 92 3.27 15.88 -15.68
CA GLN A 92 3.54 14.98 -14.57
C GLN A 92 3.06 15.59 -13.27
#